data_AF-A0A7C1CUV3-F1
#
_entry.id   AF-A0A7C1CUV3-F1
#
_cell.length_a   1.000
_cell.length_b   1.000
_cell.length_c   1.000
_cell.angle_alpha   90.00
_cell.angle_beta   90.00
_cell.angle_gamma   90.00
#
_symmetry.space_group_name_H-M   'P 1'
#
loop_
_entity.id
_entity.type
_entity.pdbx_description
1 polymer ?
#
loop_
_entity_poly.entity_id
_entity_poly.type
_entity_poly.pdbx_seq_one_letter_code
_entity_poly.pdbx_strand_id
1 'polypeptide(L)'
;MIEISGYLLLSYSSCAREAWLVAHRIFPESENTNLALGRLIHETSFENKGEKDIAIDNIRLDMVEEKKGKTIVSEIKKSKYSLEGARDQLLFY
;
A
#
# COMPACT_ATOMS: atom_id res chain seq x y z
N MET A 1 21.43 -1.21 -5.35
CA MET A 1 20.46 -2.28 -5.68
C MET A 1 19.07 -1.64 -5.62
N ILE A 2 18.14 -2.01 -6.52
CA ILE A 2 16.76 -1.51 -6.45
C ILE A 2 16.06 -2.26 -5.31
N GLU A 3 15.52 -1.54 -4.34
CA GLU A 3 14.67 -2.13 -3.30
C GLU A 3 13.26 -2.34 -3.84
N ILE A 4 12.76 -3.57 -3.72
CA ILE A 4 11.39 -3.90 -4.09
C ILE A 4 10.47 -3.49 -2.93
N SER A 5 9.40 -2.74 -3.19
CA SER A 5 8.43 -2.34 -2.17
C SER A 5 7.01 -2.67 -2.63
N GLY A 6 6.05 -2.63 -1.71
CA GLY A 6 4.63 -2.75 -2.05
C GLY A 6 4.18 -1.71 -3.08
N TYR A 7 4.71 -0.49 -3.00
CA TYR A 7 4.45 0.55 -4.00
C TYR A 7 5.03 0.22 -5.37
N LEU A 8 6.25 -0.32 -5.44
CA LEU A 8 6.85 -0.75 -6.69
C LEU A 8 6.05 -1.89 -7.34
N LEU A 9 5.56 -2.86 -6.56
CA LEU A 9 4.66 -3.91 -7.02
C LEU A 9 3.35 -3.34 -7.57
N LEU A 10 2.72 -2.43 -6.83
CA LEU A 10 1.48 -1.77 -7.25
C LEU A 10 1.66 -0.99 -8.56
N SER A 11 2.76 -0.25 -8.69
CA SER A 11 3.09 0.46 -9.94
C SER A 11 3.36 -0.52 -11.08
N TYR A 12 3.97 -1.67 -10.84
CA TYR A 12 4.19 -2.69 -11.88
C TYR A 12 2.88 -3.31 -12.37
N SER A 13 1.97 -3.63 -11.44
CA SER A 13 0.62 -4.10 -11.74
C SER A 13 -0.16 -3.09 -12.59
N SER A 14 0.08 -1.79 -12.39
CA SER A 14 -0.53 -0.72 -13.18
C SER A 14 0.13 -0.54 -14.54
N CYS A 15 1.47 -0.44 -14.58
CA CYS A 15 2.25 -0.23 -15.78
C CYS A 15 3.75 -0.48 -15.53
N ALA A 16 4.38 -1.34 -16.34
CA ALA A 16 5.82 -1.60 -16.25
C ALA A 16 6.70 -0.33 -16.36
N ARG A 17 6.28 0.67 -17.16
CA ARG A 17 6.99 1.96 -17.26
C ARG A 17 6.91 2.76 -15.97
N GLU A 18 5.75 2.75 -15.30
CA GLU A 18 5.58 3.42 -14.02
C GLU A 18 6.49 2.79 -12.97
N ALA A 19 6.54 1.46 -12.89
CA ALA A 19 7.47 0.76 -12.00
C ALA A 19 8.93 1.13 -12.28
N TRP A 20 9.33 1.25 -13.55
CA TRP A 20 10.68 1.68 -13.90
C TRP A 20 10.98 3.10 -13.37
N LEU A 21 10.03 4.05 -13.53
CA LEU A 21 10.18 5.41 -13.01
C LEU A 21 10.29 5.42 -11.48
N VAL A 22 9.38 4.71 -10.79
CA VAL A 22 9.37 4.56 -9.33
C VAL A 22 10.67 3.94 -8.81
N ALA A 23 11.18 2.89 -9.46
CA ALA A 23 12.46 2.26 -9.11
C ALA A 23 13.66 3.21 -9.22
N HIS A 24 13.55 4.25 -10.08
CA HIS A 24 14.56 5.30 -10.25
C HIS A 24 14.19 6.59 -9.49
N ARG A 25 13.25 6.52 -8.55
CA ARG A 25 12.79 7.62 -7.69
C ARG A 25 12.19 8.80 -8.47
N ILE A 26 11.57 8.50 -9.61
CA ILE A 26 10.79 9.45 -10.40
C ILE A 26 9.31 9.15 -10.12
N PHE A 27 8.68 10.02 -9.35
CA PHE A 27 7.32 9.84 -8.86
C PHE A 27 6.32 10.77 -9.59
N PRO A 28 5.05 10.35 -9.73
CA PRO A 28 4.00 11.25 -10.20
C PRO A 28 3.74 12.38 -9.19
N GLU A 29 3.12 13.45 -9.66
CA GLU A 29 2.78 14.61 -8.83
C GLU A 29 1.89 14.24 -7.65
N SER A 30 2.29 14.67 -6.45
CA SER A 30 1.63 14.32 -5.19
C SER A 30 0.44 15.22 -4.82
N GLU A 31 0.32 16.39 -5.45
CA GLU A 31 -0.78 17.32 -5.25
C GLU A 31 -2.01 16.89 -6.04
N ASN A 32 -2.78 15.95 -5.46
CA ASN A 32 -4.01 15.46 -6.05
C ASN A 32 -5.05 15.20 -4.96
N THR A 33 -6.26 15.75 -5.12
CA THR A 33 -7.36 15.61 -4.15
C THR A 33 -7.75 14.14 -3.91
N ASN A 34 -7.62 13.27 -4.91
CA ASN A 34 -7.87 11.83 -4.71
C ASN A 34 -6.80 11.17 -3.82
N LEU A 35 -5.54 11.62 -3.91
CA LEU A 35 -4.48 11.13 -3.03
C LEU A 35 -4.69 11.64 -1.60
N ALA A 36 -5.09 12.92 -1.45
CA ALA A 36 -5.45 13.48 -0.15
C ALA A 36 -6.63 12.73 0.50
N LEU A 37 -7.68 12.44 -0.28
CA LEU A 37 -8.81 11.63 0.19
C LEU A 37 -8.38 10.20 0.56
N GLY A 38 -7.47 9.60 -0.22
CA GLY A 38 -6.92 8.29 0.10
C GLY A 38 -6.19 8.26 1.45
N ARG A 39 -5.37 9.29 1.74
CA ARG A 39 -4.70 9.45 3.05
C ARG A 39 -5.70 9.63 4.19
N LEU A 40 -6.71 10.48 4.01
CA LEU A 40 -7.76 10.67 5.03
C LEU A 40 -8.51 9.36 5.31
N ILE A 41 -8.86 8.58 4.29
CA ILE A 41 -9.52 7.28 4.45
C ILE A 41 -8.59 6.31 5.17
N HIS A 42 -7.31 6.25 4.78
CA HIS A 42 -6.31 5.43 5.46
C HIS A 42 -6.25 5.78 6.94
N GLU A 43 -6.08 7.04 7.30
CA GLU A 43 -5.97 7.54 8.68
C GLU A 43 -7.23 7.23 9.51
N THR A 44 -8.41 7.57 8.99
CA THR A 44 -9.67 7.54 9.75
C THR A 44 -10.39 6.20 9.77
N SER A 45 -10.03 5.29 8.87
CA SER A 45 -10.63 3.95 8.85
C SER A 45 -9.98 3.05 9.89
N PHE A 46 -10.80 2.25 10.57
CA PHE A 46 -10.35 1.17 11.46
C PHE A 46 -9.44 1.58 12.63
N GLU A 47 -9.52 2.84 13.10
CA GLU A 47 -8.66 3.42 14.17
C GLU A 47 -8.56 2.63 15.48
N ASN A 48 -9.45 1.65 15.72
CA ASN A 48 -9.48 0.84 16.93
C ASN A 48 -9.54 -0.67 16.65
N LYS A 49 -9.09 -1.11 15.46
CA LYS A 49 -9.10 -2.54 15.08
C LYS A 49 -7.76 -3.23 15.24
N GLY A 50 -6.69 -2.52 14.95
CA GLY A 50 -5.34 -3.07 14.97
C GLY A 50 -4.28 -1.96 15.03
N GLU A 51 -3.03 -2.38 15.01
CA GLU A 51 -1.89 -1.48 14.89
C GLU A 51 -1.74 -1.06 13.42
N LYS A 52 -1.43 0.21 13.18
CA LYS A 52 -1.37 0.83 11.85
C LYS A 52 0.03 1.29 11.51
N ASP A 53 0.32 1.40 10.21
CA ASP A 53 1.58 1.94 9.67
C ASP A 53 2.84 1.20 10.14
N ILE A 54 2.79 -0.14 10.10
CA ILE A 54 3.87 -1.01 10.58
C ILE A 54 4.95 -1.11 9.50
N ALA A 55 6.19 -0.78 9.86
CA ALA A 55 7.34 -0.86 8.96
C ALA A 55 8.20 -2.10 9.28
N ILE A 56 8.47 -2.92 8.26
CA ILE A 56 9.32 -4.12 8.35
C ILE A 56 10.24 -4.09 7.12
N ASP A 57 11.54 -3.85 7.32
CA ASP A 57 12.53 -3.71 6.23
C ASP A 57 12.04 -2.75 5.11
N ASN A 58 11.79 -3.29 3.92
CA ASN A 58 11.35 -2.61 2.71
C ASN A 58 9.81 -2.58 2.55
N ILE A 59 9.07 -3.07 3.55
CA ILE A 59 7.61 -3.22 3.56
C ILE A 59 6.97 -2.22 4.53
N ARG A 60 5.80 -1.71 4.16
CA ARG A 60 4.91 -0.94 5.03
C ARG A 60 3.51 -1.52 4.97
N LEU A 61 3.04 -2.04 6.09
CA LEU A 61 1.69 -2.61 6.24
C LEU A 61 0.75 -1.52 6.74
N ASP A 62 -0.42 -1.40 6.12
CA ASP A 62 -1.40 -0.40 6.53
C ASP A 62 -1.98 -0.72 7.92
N MET A 63 -2.33 -1.98 8.18
CA MET A 63 -2.86 -2.42 9.47
C MET A 63 -2.62 -3.91 9.72
N VAL A 64 -2.31 -4.25 10.98
CA VAL A 64 -2.27 -5.63 11.48
C VAL A 64 -3.17 -5.77 12.71
N GLU A 65 -4.03 -6.79 12.71
CA GLU A 65 -4.87 -7.15 13.87
C GLU A 65 -4.71 -8.63 14.23
N GLU A 66 -4.82 -8.95 15.52
CA GLU A 66 -4.90 -10.33 16.01
C GLU A 66 -6.36 -10.75 16.22
N LYS A 67 -6.79 -11.80 15.53
CA LYS A 67 -8.19 -12.24 15.56
C LYS A 67 -8.31 -13.75 15.65
N LYS A 68 -8.84 -14.24 16.78
CA LYS A 68 -9.01 -15.68 17.06
C LYS A 68 -7.69 -16.46 16.93
N GLY A 69 -6.59 -15.88 17.42
CA GLY A 69 -5.25 -16.48 17.36
C GLY A 69 -4.63 -16.50 15.97
N LYS A 70 -5.03 -15.57 15.09
CA LYS A 70 -4.46 -15.39 13.76
C LYS A 70 -4.12 -13.92 13.54
N THR A 71 -2.93 -13.69 13.02
CA THR A 71 -2.50 -12.40 12.49
C THR A 71 -3.21 -12.11 11.17
N ILE A 72 -3.87 -10.96 11.08
CA ILE A 72 -4.56 -10.48 9.88
C ILE A 72 -3.86 -9.22 9.40
N VAL A 73 -3.24 -9.29 8.23
CA VAL A 73 -2.67 -8.14 7.52
C VAL A 73 -3.72 -7.55 6.59
N SER A 74 -3.90 -6.24 6.62
CA SER A 74 -4.87 -5.52 5.80
C SER A 74 -4.22 -4.36 5.07
N GLU A 75 -4.66 -4.13 3.83
CA GLU A 75 -4.31 -2.95 3.01
C GLU A 75 -5.58 -2.12 2.79
N ILE A 76 -5.52 -0.82 3.05
CA ILE A 76 -6.65 0.11 2.98
C ILE A 76 -6.56 0.89 1.66
N LYS A 77 -7.51 0.65 0.76
CA LYS A 77 -7.61 1.37 -0.52
C LYS A 77 -8.88 2.20 -0.58
N LYS A 78 -8.76 3.45 -1.06
CA LYS A 78 -9.89 4.36 -1.38
C LYS A 78 -10.95 3.71 -2.27
N SER A 79 -10.54 2.81 -3.16
CA SER A 79 -11.41 2.23 -4.19
C SER A 79 -10.85 0.92 -4.72
N LYS A 80 -11.71 0.15 -5.40
CA LYS A 80 -11.36 -1.13 -6.04
C LYS A 80 -10.65 -1.02 -7.40
N TYR A 81 -10.28 0.17 -7.86
CA TYR A 81 -9.71 0.36 -9.21
C TYR A 81 -8.39 -0.41 -9.43
N SER A 82 -7.59 -0.58 -8.38
CA SER A 82 -6.31 -1.31 -8.41
C SER A 82 -6.39 -2.63 -7.64
N LEU A 83 -7.53 -3.35 -7.73
CA LEU A 83 -7.79 -4.55 -6.93
C LEU A 83 -6.73 -5.65 -7.13
N GLU A 84 -6.28 -5.85 -8.37
CA GLU A 84 -5.24 -6.84 -8.69
C GLU A 84 -3.91 -6.45 -8.02
N GLY A 85 -3.41 -5.23 -8.24
CA GLY A 85 -2.20 -4.75 -7.59
C GLY A 85 -2.29 -4.69 -6.06
N ALA A 86 -3.46 -4.40 -5.49
CA ALA A 86 -3.68 -4.45 -4.04
C ALA A 86 -3.60 -5.89 -3.49
N ARG A 87 -4.07 -6.88 -4.26
CA ARG A 87 -3.90 -8.30 -3.92
C ARG A 87 -2.45 -8.72 -4.00
N ASP A 88 -1.73 -8.32 -5.04
CA ASP A 88 -0.31 -8.65 -5.21
C ASP A 88 0.54 -8.02 -4.09
N GLN A 89 0.22 -6.80 -3.68
CA GLN A 89 0.82 -6.14 -2.54
C GLN A 89 0.64 -6.94 -1.24
N LEU A 90 -0.57 -7.43 -0.96
CA LEU A 90 -0.84 -8.30 0.19
C LEU A 90 -0.17 -9.68 0.11
N LEU A 91 0.07 -10.21 -1.10
CA LEU A 91 0.80 -11.48 -1.28
C LEU A 91 2.31 -11.33 -1.09
N PHE A 92 2.83 -10.10 -1.26
CA PHE A 92 4.23 -9.77 -1.04
C PHE A 92 4.55 -9.55 0.44
N TYR A 93 3.55 -9.15 1.23
CA TYR A 93 3.63 -8.99 2.68
C TYR A 93 3.57 -10.35 3.41
#